data_AF-A0A952AHX6-F1
#
_entry.id   AF-A0A952AHX6-F1
#
_cell.length_a   1.000
_cell.length_b   1.000
_cell.length_c   1.000
_cell.angle_alpha   90.00
_cell.angle_beta   90.00
_cell.angle_gamma   90.00
#
_symmetry.space_group_name_H-M   'P 1'
#
loop_
_entity.id
_entity.type
_entity.pdbx_description
1 polymer ?
#
loop_
_entity_poly.entity_id
_entity_poly.type
_entity_poly.pdbx_seq_one_letter_code
_entity_poly.pdbx_strand_id
1 'polypeptide(L)'
;SFYWGGIGGTSGPPYVGAIIFFLAIVGFVLLDNKHKWWILATCILTIMMSWGSYFESFNNFLFNHLPMYNKFRAPSMILVVPTFLLNIMAVLALQKIFATKDKAILFPKFKKSLLITAGFFVLLLIMYFSFDYRGEADKNLMQSINNIPDNDTKAVFLDAGKKMVNGLIEDRRSLFMGDILRSLFFVAVAAISIWLIIKNKIKDWLFVSIIGVFAFVDIMVIDTIYLNNDNYLDKEEYETSFVPTPADKFILQDKSDYRVFDVSNGAQAAINYGARSAYYHKSIGGYHPAKLSIYQDLAEKQLYNYPNCKPVLDMLNTKYIIHGTSSAEQVEINNNACGPVWFIKGLREVATPNDEINALTTLDVKDSAVIGKNFDAIAHTKFTYDSAATISLIKNDNDVVTYKSK
;
A
#
# COMPACT_ATOMS: atom_id res chain seq x y z
N SER A 1 -14.58 3.35 -6.89
CA SER A 1 -14.23 2.86 -5.53
C SER A 1 -15.47 2.87 -4.65
N PHE A 2 -15.71 1.78 -3.92
CA PHE A 2 -16.79 1.71 -2.92
C PHE A 2 -16.42 2.39 -1.59
N TYR A 3 -15.14 2.61 -1.31
CA TYR A 3 -14.74 3.47 -0.19
C TYR A 3 -14.79 4.94 -0.61
N TRP A 4 -15.43 5.79 0.19
CA TRP A 4 -15.62 7.23 -0.09
C TRP A 4 -14.85 8.16 0.85
N GLY A 5 -14.15 7.62 1.85
CA GLY A 5 -13.25 8.43 2.69
C GLY A 5 -11.97 8.80 1.93
N GLY A 6 -11.18 9.74 2.49
CA GLY A 6 -9.97 10.23 1.82
C GLY A 6 -8.68 9.45 2.10
N ILE A 7 -8.77 8.22 2.67
CA ILE A 7 -7.58 7.38 2.91
C ILE A 7 -6.93 6.85 1.62
N GLY A 8 -7.54 7.12 0.47
CA GLY A 8 -7.11 6.60 -0.84
C GLY A 8 -7.45 5.11 -0.99
N GLY A 9 -6.53 4.36 -1.60
CA GLY A 9 -6.67 2.91 -1.79
C GLY A 9 -6.18 2.11 -0.58
N THR A 10 -6.92 1.06 -0.20
CA THR A 10 -6.48 0.06 0.78
C THR A 10 -6.65 -1.33 0.20
N SER A 11 -5.73 -2.24 0.52
CA SER A 11 -5.77 -3.64 0.05
C SER A 11 -6.46 -4.58 1.04
N GLY A 12 -7.40 -4.04 1.84
CA GLY A 12 -8.06 -4.76 2.94
C GLY A 12 -7.84 -4.08 4.29
N PRO A 13 -8.83 -3.35 4.84
CA PRO A 13 -8.73 -2.79 6.18
C PRO A 13 -8.76 -3.92 7.23
N PRO A 14 -8.03 -3.79 8.36
CA PRO A 14 -8.06 -4.79 9.42
C PRO A 14 -9.48 -5.00 9.96
N TYR A 15 -9.97 -6.23 9.95
CA TYR A 15 -11.26 -6.61 10.54
C TYR A 15 -11.05 -7.52 11.75
N VAL A 16 -11.56 -7.11 12.92
CA VAL A 16 -11.43 -7.87 14.18
C VAL A 16 -12.50 -8.96 14.32
N GLY A 17 -13.64 -8.83 13.65
CA GLY A 17 -14.86 -9.58 13.93
C GLY A 17 -15.78 -8.84 14.90
N ALA A 18 -17.07 -8.74 14.54
CA ALA A 18 -18.13 -8.17 15.37
C ALA A 18 -18.30 -8.93 16.70
N ILE A 19 -18.17 -10.26 16.70
CA ILE A 19 -18.25 -11.07 17.92
C ILE A 19 -17.08 -10.78 18.85
N ILE A 20 -15.86 -10.77 18.32
CA ILE A 20 -14.65 -10.47 19.10
C ILE A 20 -14.72 -9.06 19.67
N PHE A 21 -15.14 -8.09 18.88
CA PHE A 21 -15.32 -6.71 19.35
C PHE A 21 -16.34 -6.61 20.48
N PHE A 22 -17.49 -7.28 20.36
CA PHE A 22 -18.48 -7.33 21.43
C PHE A 22 -17.98 -8.02 22.70
N LEU A 23 -17.29 -9.16 22.56
CA LEU A 23 -16.66 -9.85 23.69
C LEU A 23 -15.59 -9.00 24.37
N ALA A 24 -14.85 -8.19 23.60
CA ALA A 24 -13.90 -7.23 24.15
C ALA A 24 -14.62 -6.14 24.97
N ILE A 25 -15.75 -5.60 24.49
CA ILE A 25 -16.60 -4.66 25.27
C ILE A 25 -17.07 -5.33 26.58
N VAL A 26 -17.53 -6.57 26.51
CA VAL A 26 -17.88 -7.35 27.70
C VAL A 26 -16.68 -7.45 28.64
N GLY A 27 -15.49 -7.77 28.13
CA GLY A 27 -14.24 -7.82 28.90
C GLY A 27 -13.93 -6.52 29.62
N PHE A 28 -14.01 -5.38 28.94
CA PHE A 28 -13.77 -4.06 29.55
C PHE A 28 -14.75 -3.74 30.69
N VAL A 29 -15.95 -4.30 30.72
CA VAL A 29 -16.91 -4.07 31.82
C VAL A 29 -16.80 -5.13 32.90
N LEU A 30 -16.57 -6.38 32.51
CA LEU A 30 -16.67 -7.56 33.34
C LEU A 30 -15.41 -7.81 34.17
N LEU A 31 -14.23 -7.56 33.59
CA LEU A 31 -12.92 -7.83 34.20
C LEU A 31 -12.53 -6.81 35.28
N ASP A 32 -11.57 -7.23 36.10
CA ASP A 32 -10.98 -6.42 37.16
C ASP A 32 -9.94 -5.43 36.59
N ASN A 33 -9.57 -4.41 37.36
CA ASN A 33 -8.77 -3.26 36.87
C ASN A 33 -7.35 -3.59 36.38
N LYS A 34 -6.86 -4.83 36.58
CA LYS A 34 -5.50 -5.25 36.23
C LYS A 34 -5.18 -5.10 34.74
N HIS A 35 -6.10 -5.51 33.86
CA HIS A 35 -5.85 -5.54 32.40
C HIS A 35 -6.68 -4.54 31.60
N LYS A 36 -7.77 -4.05 32.17
CA LYS A 36 -8.75 -3.21 31.48
C LYS A 36 -8.15 -1.90 30.95
N TRP A 37 -7.50 -1.13 31.81
CA TRP A 37 -7.18 0.27 31.53
C TRP A 37 -5.98 0.45 30.62
N TRP A 38 -4.92 -0.34 30.81
CA TRP A 38 -3.77 -0.26 29.92
C TRP A 38 -4.13 -0.77 28.52
N ILE A 39 -4.91 -1.85 28.39
CA ILE A 39 -5.37 -2.33 27.08
C ILE A 39 -6.20 -1.25 26.38
N LEU A 40 -7.16 -0.65 27.09
CA LEU A 40 -8.00 0.41 26.52
C LEU A 40 -7.16 1.61 26.07
N ALA A 41 -6.24 2.07 26.93
CA ALA A 41 -5.35 3.18 26.62
C ALA A 41 -4.46 2.88 25.42
N THR A 42 -3.89 1.67 25.32
CA THR A 42 -3.08 1.25 24.17
C THR A 42 -3.91 1.18 22.89
N CYS A 43 -5.12 0.63 22.93
CA CYS A 43 -6.01 0.61 21.77
C CYS A 43 -6.35 2.03 21.29
N ILE A 44 -6.72 2.94 22.20
CA ILE A 44 -7.03 4.33 21.84
C ILE A 44 -5.81 5.02 21.24
N LEU A 45 -4.65 4.91 21.90
CA LEU A 45 -3.40 5.51 21.44
C LEU A 45 -3.04 5.03 20.03
N THR A 46 -3.08 3.72 19.79
CA THR A 46 -2.70 3.13 18.50
C THR A 46 -3.71 3.43 17.39
N ILE A 47 -5.01 3.55 17.70
CA ILE A 47 -6.00 4.06 16.74
C ILE A 47 -5.70 5.53 16.38
N MET A 48 -5.32 6.37 17.35
CA MET A 48 -4.93 7.76 17.06
C MET A 48 -3.65 7.84 16.21
N MET A 49 -2.70 6.92 16.43
CA MET A 49 -1.49 6.77 15.60
C MET A 49 -1.83 6.34 14.16
N SER A 50 -2.95 5.65 13.93
CA SER A 50 -3.31 5.21 12.58
C SER A 50 -3.90 6.32 11.69
N TRP A 51 -4.22 7.49 12.25
CA TRP A 51 -4.92 8.56 11.52
C TRP A 51 -4.02 9.36 10.56
N GLY A 52 -2.69 9.26 10.66
CA GLY A 52 -1.77 9.91 9.73
C GLY A 52 -2.06 11.41 9.56
N SER A 53 -2.27 11.86 8.32
CA SER A 53 -2.55 13.26 7.98
C SER A 53 -3.86 13.80 8.59
N TYR A 54 -4.82 12.94 8.95
CA TYR A 54 -6.03 13.37 9.65
C TYR A 54 -5.78 13.79 11.10
N PHE A 55 -4.60 13.45 11.65
CA PHE A 55 -4.14 13.97 12.92
C PHE A 55 -2.64 14.30 12.85
N GLU A 56 -2.33 15.23 11.96
CA GLU A 56 -0.97 15.55 11.54
C GLU A 56 -0.08 16.02 12.71
N SER A 57 -0.59 16.89 13.59
CA SER A 57 0.22 17.42 14.71
C SER A 57 0.73 16.32 15.64
N PHE A 58 -0.12 15.34 15.95
CA PHE A 58 0.23 14.18 16.76
C PHE A 58 1.19 13.24 16.02
N ASN A 59 0.88 12.92 14.75
CA ASN A 59 1.68 11.97 13.98
C ASN A 59 3.06 12.52 13.60
N ASN A 60 3.18 13.80 13.26
CA ASN A 60 4.47 14.45 12.98
C ASN A 60 5.33 14.54 14.24
N PHE A 61 4.72 14.80 15.41
CA PHE A 61 5.45 14.74 16.67
C PHE A 61 6.06 13.35 16.90
N LEU A 62 5.28 12.28 16.72
CA LEU A 62 5.77 10.91 16.84
C LEU A 62 6.81 10.58 15.78
N PHE A 63 6.62 10.98 14.53
CA PHE A 63 7.58 10.77 13.44
C PHE A 63 8.96 11.35 13.74
N ASN A 64 8.99 12.53 14.35
CA ASN A 64 10.24 13.22 14.64
C ASN A 64 10.91 12.78 15.96
N HIS A 65 10.15 12.28 16.94
CA HIS A 65 10.66 12.02 18.29
C HIS A 65 10.59 10.57 18.76
N LEU A 66 9.64 9.77 18.27
CA LEU A 66 9.48 8.38 18.68
C LEU A 66 10.44 7.48 17.88
N PRO A 67 11.39 6.79 18.54
CA PRO A 67 12.33 5.93 17.82
C PRO A 67 11.62 4.89 16.97
N MET A 68 12.17 4.63 15.78
CA MET A 68 11.65 3.66 14.80
C MET A 68 10.26 3.99 14.22
N TYR A 69 9.54 5.02 14.67
CA TYR A 69 8.23 5.36 14.11
C TYR A 69 8.32 5.77 12.64
N ASN A 70 9.39 6.49 12.29
CA ASN A 70 9.71 6.85 10.90
C ASN A 70 10.13 5.68 10.01
N LYS A 71 10.12 4.44 10.52
CA LYS A 71 10.37 3.21 9.75
C LYS A 71 9.09 2.50 9.33
N PHE A 72 7.92 2.88 9.86
CA PHE A 72 6.65 2.35 9.37
C PHE A 72 6.34 2.91 7.98
N ARG A 73 6.06 2.02 7.02
CA ARG A 73 5.64 2.37 5.66
C ARG A 73 4.34 3.18 5.58
N ALA A 74 3.42 2.97 6.52
CA ALA A 74 2.10 3.58 6.54
C ALA A 74 1.57 3.61 7.99
N PRO A 75 0.96 4.73 8.43
CA PRO A 75 0.41 4.85 9.78
C PRO A 75 -0.62 3.76 10.10
N SER A 76 -1.42 3.33 9.12
CA SER A 76 -2.49 2.34 9.30
C SER A 76 -1.99 0.96 9.78
N MET A 77 -0.72 0.60 9.57
CA MET A 77 -0.18 -0.69 10.01
C MET A 77 -0.20 -0.88 11.53
N ILE A 78 -0.21 0.21 12.31
CA ILE A 78 -0.27 0.12 13.77
C ILE A 78 -1.58 -0.50 14.27
N LEU A 79 -2.63 -0.54 13.43
CA LEU A 79 -3.92 -1.15 13.76
C LEU A 79 -3.85 -2.66 14.03
N VAL A 80 -2.72 -3.32 13.74
CA VAL A 80 -2.45 -4.69 14.22
C VAL A 80 -2.51 -4.80 15.76
N VAL A 81 -2.06 -3.74 16.47
CA VAL A 81 -2.03 -3.71 17.93
C VAL A 81 -3.44 -3.75 18.56
N PRO A 82 -4.37 -2.84 18.22
CA PRO A 82 -5.73 -2.92 18.76
C PRO A 82 -6.42 -4.22 18.35
N THR A 83 -6.20 -4.72 17.13
CA THR A 83 -6.73 -6.02 16.70
C THR A 83 -6.30 -7.16 17.63
N PHE A 84 -5.02 -7.23 17.95
CA PHE A 84 -4.48 -8.24 18.86
C PHE A 84 -5.00 -8.07 20.30
N LEU A 85 -5.01 -6.85 20.82
CA LEU A 85 -5.43 -6.58 22.20
C LEU A 85 -6.92 -6.80 22.43
N LEU A 86 -7.77 -6.53 21.44
CA LEU A 86 -9.21 -6.82 21.51
C LEU A 86 -9.47 -8.33 21.54
N ASN A 87 -8.68 -9.12 20.80
CA ASN A 87 -8.72 -10.58 20.88
C ASN A 87 -8.34 -11.09 22.29
N ILE A 88 -7.27 -10.54 22.89
CA ILE A 88 -6.90 -10.86 24.28
C ILE A 88 -8.05 -10.51 25.23
N MET A 89 -8.65 -9.32 25.09
CA MET A 89 -9.75 -8.89 25.93
C MET A 89 -10.97 -9.82 25.82
N ALA A 90 -11.30 -10.27 24.61
CA ALA A 90 -12.37 -11.23 24.37
C ALA A 90 -12.11 -12.58 25.07
N VAL A 91 -10.89 -13.12 24.96
CA VAL A 91 -10.51 -14.38 25.62
C VAL A 91 -10.58 -14.25 27.15
N LEU A 92 -10.08 -13.16 27.71
CA LEU A 92 -10.15 -12.90 29.15
C LEU A 92 -11.61 -12.80 29.63
N ALA A 93 -12.49 -12.17 28.84
CA ALA A 93 -13.91 -12.09 29.14
C ALA A 93 -14.54 -13.49 29.23
N LEU A 94 -14.28 -14.35 28.24
CA LEU A 94 -14.73 -15.74 28.23
C LEU A 94 -14.20 -16.51 29.44
N GLN A 95 -12.90 -16.39 29.74
CA GLN A 95 -12.29 -17.02 30.91
C GLN A 95 -13.00 -16.63 32.21
N LYS A 96 -13.29 -15.33 32.41
CA LYS A 96 -14.00 -14.86 33.62
C LYS A 96 -15.45 -15.38 33.67
N ILE A 97 -16.13 -15.48 32.53
CA ILE A 97 -17.49 -16.07 32.46
C ILE A 97 -17.47 -17.53 32.94
N PHE A 98 -16.50 -18.34 32.52
CA PHE A 98 -16.40 -19.75 32.94
C PHE A 98 -15.88 -19.93 34.35
N ALA A 99 -14.93 -19.10 34.80
CA ALA A 99 -14.38 -19.17 36.15
C ALA A 99 -15.39 -18.76 37.24
N THR A 100 -16.45 -18.04 36.86
CA THR A 100 -17.47 -17.57 37.80
C THR A 100 -18.50 -18.67 38.07
N LYS A 101 -18.48 -19.23 39.28
CA LYS A 101 -19.42 -20.29 39.69
C LYS A 101 -20.88 -19.81 39.68
N ASP A 102 -21.16 -18.69 40.34
CA ASP A 102 -22.48 -18.06 40.29
C ASP A 102 -22.54 -17.03 39.17
N LYS A 103 -22.95 -17.47 37.98
CA LYS A 103 -23.01 -16.63 36.78
C LYS A 103 -24.04 -15.49 36.91
N ALA A 104 -25.00 -15.55 37.84
CA ALA A 104 -26.01 -14.51 38.01
C ALA A 104 -25.40 -13.15 38.39
N ILE A 105 -24.27 -13.15 39.11
CA ILE A 105 -23.55 -11.93 39.48
C ILE A 105 -22.99 -11.16 38.28
N LEU A 106 -22.84 -11.83 37.12
CA LEU A 106 -22.35 -11.22 35.89
C LEU A 106 -23.42 -10.40 35.17
N PHE A 107 -24.70 -10.65 35.46
CA PHE A 107 -25.82 -10.08 34.71
C PHE A 107 -25.89 -8.54 34.71
N PRO A 108 -25.64 -7.82 35.82
CA PRO A 108 -25.60 -6.35 35.80
C PRO A 108 -24.49 -5.80 34.90
N LYS A 109 -23.29 -6.40 34.95
CA LYS A 109 -22.15 -6.03 34.11
C LYS A 109 -22.42 -6.35 32.63
N PHE A 110 -23.05 -7.48 32.36
CA PHE A 110 -23.48 -7.87 31.02
C PHE A 110 -24.51 -6.88 30.43
N LYS A 111 -25.54 -6.47 31.20
CA LYS A 111 -26.48 -5.42 30.78
C LYS A 111 -25.78 -4.12 30.42
N LYS A 112 -24.81 -3.69 31.24
CA LYS A 112 -24.01 -2.48 30.94
C LYS A 112 -23.20 -2.64 29.65
N SER A 113 -22.69 -3.84 29.37
CA SER A 113 -21.97 -4.13 28.12
C SER A 113 -22.89 -4.04 26.89
N LEU A 114 -24.12 -4.54 27.00
CA LEU A 114 -25.15 -4.39 25.96
C LEU A 114 -25.49 -2.93 25.71
N LEU A 115 -25.63 -2.11 26.76
CA LEU A 115 -25.91 -0.68 26.62
C LEU A 115 -24.77 0.06 25.91
N ILE A 116 -23.52 -0.23 26.24
CA ILE A 116 -22.34 0.35 25.56
C ILE A 116 -22.33 -0.07 24.08
N THR A 117 -22.60 -1.35 23.81
CA THR A 117 -22.65 -1.89 22.44
C THR A 117 -23.78 -1.25 21.63
N ALA A 118 -24.96 -1.07 22.22
CA ALA A 118 -26.06 -0.34 21.60
C ALA A 118 -25.67 1.12 21.29
N GLY A 119 -24.91 1.77 22.18
CA GLY A 119 -24.35 3.10 21.92
C GLY A 119 -23.46 3.16 20.68
N PHE A 120 -22.64 2.13 20.43
CA PHE A 120 -21.85 2.03 19.20
C PHE A 120 -22.74 1.88 17.96
N PHE A 121 -23.78 1.05 18.00
CA PHE A 121 -24.72 0.93 16.87
C PHE A 121 -25.50 2.23 16.62
N VAL A 122 -25.89 2.94 17.67
CA VAL A 122 -26.52 4.27 17.54
C VAL A 122 -25.55 5.24 16.88
N LEU A 123 -24.28 5.26 17.28
CA LEU A 123 -23.25 6.08 16.64
C LEU A 123 -23.09 5.74 15.15
N LEU A 124 -23.04 4.45 14.80
CA LEU A 124 -22.96 4.01 13.40
C LEU A 124 -24.19 4.44 12.60
N LEU A 125 -25.39 4.38 13.17
CA LEU A 125 -26.61 4.86 12.53
C LEU A 125 -26.59 6.39 12.35
N ILE A 126 -26.12 7.15 13.34
CA ILE A 126 -25.94 8.60 13.21
C ILE A 126 -24.96 8.92 12.06
N MET A 127 -23.86 8.18 11.95
CA MET A 127 -22.92 8.33 10.83
C MET A 127 -23.60 7.98 9.50
N TYR A 128 -24.36 6.89 9.46
CA TYR A 128 -25.11 6.46 8.28
C TYR A 128 -26.08 7.54 7.77
N PHE A 129 -26.81 8.21 8.67
CA PHE A 129 -27.73 9.28 8.29
C PHE A 129 -27.04 10.62 8.02
N SER A 130 -25.87 10.86 8.60
CA SER A 130 -25.13 12.13 8.48
C SER A 130 -24.25 12.22 7.24
N PHE A 131 -23.81 11.10 6.67
CA PHE A 131 -22.89 11.10 5.53
C PHE A 131 -23.57 11.38 4.19
N ASP A 132 -22.85 12.08 3.30
CA ASP A 132 -23.28 12.36 1.92
C ASP A 132 -22.87 11.26 0.92
N TYR A 133 -22.03 10.32 1.36
CA TYR A 133 -21.49 9.18 0.60
C TYR A 133 -20.75 9.59 -0.68
N ARG A 134 -20.28 10.84 -0.78
CA ARG A 134 -19.54 11.36 -1.94
C ARG A 134 -18.04 11.33 -1.69
N GLY A 135 -17.34 10.52 -2.47
CA GLY A 135 -15.88 10.46 -2.47
C GLY A 135 -15.26 11.62 -3.24
N GLU A 136 -13.95 11.79 -3.08
CA GLU A 136 -13.18 12.84 -3.74
C GLU A 136 -13.23 12.72 -5.27
N ALA A 137 -13.11 11.51 -5.81
CA ALA A 137 -13.23 11.25 -7.24
C ALA A 137 -14.58 11.68 -7.82
N ASP A 138 -15.67 11.49 -7.07
CA ASP A 138 -17.02 11.90 -7.52
C ASP A 138 -17.13 13.43 -7.55
N LYS A 139 -16.55 14.12 -6.56
CA LYS A 139 -16.50 15.58 -6.50
C LYS A 139 -15.70 16.14 -7.67
N ASN A 140 -14.54 15.56 -7.94
CA ASN A 140 -13.67 15.96 -9.05
C ASN A 140 -14.36 15.73 -10.40
N LEU A 141 -15.01 14.58 -10.61
CA LEU A 141 -15.78 14.29 -11.82
C LEU A 141 -16.87 15.34 -12.04
N MET A 142 -17.68 15.63 -11.01
CA MET A 142 -18.75 16.62 -11.12
C MET A 142 -18.22 18.04 -11.37
N GLN A 143 -17.08 18.38 -10.77
CA GLN A 143 -16.41 19.67 -11.01
C GLN A 143 -15.89 19.77 -12.45
N SER A 144 -15.26 18.72 -12.98
CA SER A 144 -14.81 18.66 -14.37
C SER A 144 -15.96 18.82 -15.36
N ILE A 145 -17.10 18.15 -15.11
CA ILE A 145 -18.31 18.31 -15.94
C ILE A 145 -18.85 19.73 -15.86
N ASN A 146 -18.87 20.34 -14.67
CA ASN A 146 -19.37 21.69 -14.50
C ASN A 146 -18.53 22.76 -15.23
N ASN A 147 -17.25 22.47 -15.47
CA ASN A 147 -16.31 23.34 -16.18
C ASN A 147 -16.37 23.20 -17.72
N ILE A 148 -17.22 22.32 -18.27
CA ILE A 148 -17.41 22.21 -19.72
C ILE A 148 -18.04 23.52 -20.25
N PRO A 149 -17.40 24.22 -21.22
CA PRO A 149 -17.91 25.49 -21.73
C PRO A 149 -19.18 25.35 -22.60
N ASP A 150 -19.27 24.27 -23.37
CA ASP A 150 -20.39 24.00 -24.27
C ASP A 150 -21.61 23.45 -23.51
N ASN A 151 -22.75 24.15 -23.59
CA ASN A 151 -23.93 23.84 -22.77
C ASN A 151 -24.62 22.53 -23.19
N ASP A 152 -24.66 22.22 -24.48
CA ASP A 152 -25.31 21.00 -24.98
C ASP A 152 -24.50 19.77 -24.58
N THR A 153 -23.19 19.81 -24.78
CA THR A 153 -22.26 18.77 -24.35
C THR A 153 -22.29 18.60 -22.83
N LYS A 154 -22.28 19.73 -22.08
CA LYS A 154 -22.39 19.71 -20.62
C LYS A 154 -23.66 19.02 -20.15
N ALA A 155 -24.81 19.29 -20.77
CA ALA A 155 -26.08 18.67 -20.37
C ALA A 155 -26.03 17.14 -20.49
N VAL A 156 -25.45 16.61 -21.58
CA VAL A 156 -25.28 15.17 -21.80
C VAL A 156 -24.37 14.55 -20.73
N PHE A 157 -23.18 15.10 -20.51
CA PHE A 157 -22.25 14.57 -19.50
C PHE A 157 -22.75 14.75 -18.07
N LEU A 158 -23.53 15.79 -17.79
CA LEU A 158 -24.12 16.04 -16.48
C LEU A 158 -25.17 15.01 -16.11
N ASP A 159 -26.03 14.59 -17.05
CA ASP A 159 -27.00 13.52 -16.80
C ASP A 159 -26.30 12.19 -16.51
N ALA A 160 -25.36 11.80 -17.37
CA ALA A 160 -24.58 10.58 -17.21
C ALA A 160 -23.77 10.58 -15.90
N GLY A 161 -23.08 11.69 -15.61
CA GLY A 161 -22.29 11.86 -14.39
C GLY A 161 -23.16 11.81 -13.12
N LYS A 162 -24.32 12.45 -13.12
CA LYS A 162 -25.28 12.36 -11.99
C LYS A 162 -25.78 10.94 -11.78
N LYS A 163 -26.15 10.23 -12.85
CA LYS A 163 -26.61 8.83 -12.76
C LYS A 163 -25.53 7.93 -12.16
N MET A 164 -24.30 8.05 -12.65
CA MET A 164 -23.16 7.29 -12.13
C MET A 164 -22.89 7.59 -10.66
N VAL A 165 -22.82 8.88 -10.28
CA VAL A 165 -22.53 9.29 -8.90
C VAL A 165 -23.66 8.90 -7.95
N ASN A 166 -24.93 9.04 -8.37
CA ASN A 166 -26.07 8.65 -7.54
C ASN A 166 -26.14 7.12 -7.36
N GLY A 167 -25.86 6.34 -8.40
CA GLY A 167 -25.74 4.88 -8.28
C GLY A 167 -24.65 4.47 -7.29
N LEU A 168 -23.47 5.10 -7.37
CA LEU A 168 -22.39 4.86 -6.40
C LEU A 168 -22.79 5.24 -4.96
N ILE A 169 -23.54 6.34 -4.77
CA ILE A 169 -24.06 6.73 -3.46
C ILE A 169 -25.02 5.67 -2.93
N GLU A 170 -25.93 5.17 -3.75
CA GLU A 170 -26.88 4.11 -3.38
C GLU A 170 -26.16 2.82 -2.97
N ASP A 171 -25.16 2.40 -3.76
CA ASP A 171 -24.34 1.22 -3.46
C ASP A 171 -23.61 1.39 -2.12
N ARG A 172 -22.97 2.54 -1.89
CA ARG A 172 -22.25 2.81 -0.64
C ARG A 172 -23.16 2.84 0.58
N ARG A 173 -24.37 3.40 0.45
CA ARG A 173 -25.38 3.36 1.51
C ARG A 173 -25.81 1.93 1.80
N SER A 174 -26.07 1.15 0.74
CA SER A 174 -26.45 -0.26 0.86
C SER A 174 -25.35 -1.07 1.56
N LEU A 175 -24.09 -0.90 1.16
CA LEU A 175 -22.94 -1.56 1.78
C LEU A 175 -22.80 -1.19 3.26
N PHE A 176 -22.86 0.10 3.60
CA PHE A 176 -22.71 0.53 5.00
C PHE A 176 -23.86 0.00 5.88
N MET A 177 -25.11 0.08 5.41
CA MET A 177 -26.24 -0.50 6.14
C MET A 177 -26.12 -2.03 6.26
N GLY A 178 -25.69 -2.70 5.19
CA GLY A 178 -25.43 -4.13 5.18
C GLY A 178 -24.41 -4.55 6.25
N ASP A 179 -23.31 -3.82 6.36
CA ASP A 179 -22.29 -4.05 7.40
C ASP A 179 -22.81 -3.81 8.82
N ILE A 180 -23.65 -2.78 9.02
CA ILE A 180 -24.32 -2.51 10.31
C ILE A 180 -25.22 -3.69 10.68
N LEU A 181 -26.09 -4.13 9.77
CA LEU A 181 -27.04 -5.22 10.03
C LEU A 181 -26.34 -6.57 10.24
N ARG A 182 -25.31 -6.88 9.44
CA ARG A 182 -24.49 -8.08 9.63
C ARG A 182 -23.81 -8.08 11.00
N SER A 183 -23.17 -6.97 11.36
CA SER A 183 -22.51 -6.85 12.66
C SER A 183 -23.52 -6.98 13.81
N LEU A 184 -24.71 -6.39 13.67
CA LEU A 184 -25.78 -6.51 14.66
C LEU A 184 -26.25 -7.97 14.83
N PHE A 185 -26.37 -8.73 13.74
CA PHE A 185 -26.71 -10.15 13.78
C PHE A 185 -25.67 -10.95 14.58
N PHE A 186 -24.38 -10.83 14.27
CA PHE A 186 -23.32 -11.55 14.98
C PHE A 186 -23.24 -11.16 16.46
N VAL A 187 -23.38 -9.86 16.76
CA VAL A 187 -23.46 -9.37 18.14
C VAL A 187 -24.68 -9.94 18.86
N ALA A 188 -25.84 -10.02 18.21
CA ALA A 188 -27.05 -10.58 18.80
C ALA A 188 -26.87 -12.08 19.13
N VAL A 189 -26.27 -12.86 18.23
CA VAL A 189 -25.95 -14.27 18.49
C VAL A 189 -25.04 -14.43 19.71
N ALA A 190 -23.97 -13.63 19.79
CA ALA A 190 -23.06 -13.65 20.94
C ALA A 190 -23.76 -13.21 22.24
N ALA A 191 -24.55 -12.13 22.19
CA ALA A 191 -25.30 -11.61 23.33
C ALA A 191 -26.32 -12.62 23.86
N ILE A 192 -27.10 -13.25 22.98
CA ILE A 192 -28.08 -14.28 23.36
C ILE A 192 -27.36 -15.48 23.98
N SER A 193 -26.24 -15.90 23.40
CA SER A 193 -25.43 -17.02 23.92
C SER A 193 -24.89 -16.73 25.33
N ILE A 194 -24.37 -15.53 25.56
CA ILE A 194 -23.90 -15.09 26.89
C ILE A 194 -25.08 -15.00 27.88
N TRP A 195 -26.23 -14.50 27.43
CA TRP A 195 -27.42 -14.44 28.28
C TRP A 195 -27.89 -15.84 28.70
N LEU A 196 -27.94 -16.79 27.76
CA LEU A 196 -28.33 -18.17 28.02
C LEU A 196 -27.36 -18.87 28.99
N ILE A 197 -26.04 -18.67 28.84
CA ILE A 197 -25.08 -19.29 29.75
C ILE A 197 -25.13 -18.65 31.15
N ILE A 198 -25.36 -17.33 31.26
CA ILE A 198 -25.59 -16.65 32.55
C ILE A 198 -26.83 -17.20 33.26
N LYS A 199 -27.88 -17.53 32.50
CA LYS A 199 -29.12 -18.13 33.01
C LYS A 199 -29.04 -19.65 33.19
N ASN A 200 -27.86 -20.26 33.01
CA ASN A 200 -27.66 -21.71 33.06
C ASN A 200 -28.62 -22.50 32.15
N LYS A 201 -29.02 -21.91 31.00
CA LYS A 201 -29.95 -22.53 30.04
C LYS A 201 -29.25 -23.41 29.00
N ILE A 202 -27.94 -23.27 28.84
CA ILE A 202 -27.11 -24.05 27.92
C ILE A 202 -25.86 -24.57 28.65
N LYS A 203 -25.23 -25.60 28.10
CA LYS A 203 -23.97 -26.17 28.60
C LYS A 203 -22.77 -25.36 28.09
N ASP A 204 -21.66 -25.40 28.82
CA ASP A 204 -20.43 -24.67 28.46
C ASP A 204 -19.92 -25.05 27.06
N TRP A 205 -19.91 -26.34 26.70
CA TRP A 205 -19.46 -26.79 25.37
C TRP A 205 -20.32 -26.19 24.23
N LEU A 206 -21.64 -26.13 24.42
CA LEU A 206 -22.55 -25.59 23.40
C LEU A 206 -22.33 -24.10 23.21
N PHE A 207 -22.12 -23.36 24.31
CA PHE A 207 -21.76 -21.96 24.26
C PHE A 207 -20.43 -21.73 23.50
N VAL A 208 -19.39 -22.53 23.79
CA VAL A 208 -18.10 -22.45 23.08
C VAL A 208 -18.29 -22.76 21.59
N SER A 209 -19.06 -23.79 21.24
CA SER A 209 -19.35 -24.13 19.84
C SER A 209 -20.05 -22.99 19.10
N ILE A 210 -21.07 -22.37 19.71
CA ILE A 210 -21.80 -21.25 19.08
C ILE A 210 -20.85 -20.07 18.87
N ILE A 211 -20.12 -19.65 19.91
CA ILE A 211 -19.18 -18.52 19.78
C ILE A 211 -18.09 -18.82 18.76
N GLY A 212 -17.49 -20.02 18.80
CA GLY A 212 -16.42 -20.42 17.89
C GLY A 212 -16.86 -20.47 16.43
N VAL A 213 -18.00 -21.14 16.13
CA VAL A 213 -18.53 -21.24 14.77
C VAL A 213 -18.92 -19.87 14.23
N PHE A 214 -19.67 -19.07 14.99
CA PHE A 214 -20.12 -17.78 14.49
C PHE A 214 -18.98 -16.76 14.40
N ALA A 215 -17.98 -16.79 15.28
CA ALA A 215 -16.81 -15.92 15.15
C ALA A 215 -15.96 -16.29 13.93
N PHE A 216 -15.85 -17.59 13.63
CA PHE A 216 -15.22 -18.06 12.41
C PHE A 216 -15.98 -17.58 11.17
N VAL A 217 -17.30 -17.77 11.11
CA VAL A 217 -18.14 -17.31 9.99
C VAL A 217 -18.05 -15.78 9.82
N ASP A 218 -18.08 -15.02 10.91
CA ASP A 218 -17.98 -13.56 10.92
C ASP A 218 -16.71 -13.07 10.20
N ILE A 219 -15.56 -13.67 10.51
CA ILE A 219 -14.28 -13.33 9.88
C ILE A 219 -14.21 -13.86 8.44
N MET A 220 -14.55 -15.13 8.22
CA MET A 220 -14.45 -15.78 6.90
C MET A 220 -15.30 -15.10 5.82
N VAL A 221 -16.48 -14.61 6.18
CA VAL A 221 -17.35 -13.87 5.24
C VAL A 221 -16.66 -12.59 4.76
N ILE A 222 -15.87 -11.93 5.59
CA ILE A 222 -15.08 -10.77 5.18
C ILE A 222 -13.84 -11.17 4.39
N ASP A 223 -13.12 -12.19 4.85
CA ASP A 223 -11.89 -12.65 4.19
C ASP A 223 -12.16 -13.07 2.73
N THR A 224 -13.29 -13.73 2.48
CA THR A 224 -13.70 -14.16 1.13
C THR A 224 -14.08 -13.01 0.19
N ILE A 225 -14.29 -11.78 0.69
CA ILE A 225 -14.43 -10.60 -0.18
C ILE A 225 -13.08 -10.22 -0.79
N TYR A 226 -11.99 -10.40 -0.03
CA TYR A 226 -10.64 -10.00 -0.43
C TYR A 226 -9.84 -11.13 -1.08
N LEU A 227 -10.13 -12.38 -0.73
CA LEU A 227 -9.51 -13.58 -1.28
C LEU A 227 -10.59 -14.56 -1.72
N ASN A 228 -10.99 -14.46 -3.00
CA ASN A 228 -11.96 -15.33 -3.65
C ASN A 228 -11.36 -15.99 -4.89
N ASN A 229 -12.19 -16.79 -5.58
CA ASN A 229 -11.81 -17.54 -6.77
C ASN A 229 -11.32 -16.64 -7.91
N ASP A 230 -11.77 -15.38 -8.00
CA ASP A 230 -11.35 -14.43 -9.03
C ASP A 230 -9.90 -13.96 -8.82
N ASN A 231 -9.32 -14.22 -7.64
CA ASN A 231 -7.91 -13.94 -7.36
C ASN A 231 -6.97 -15.07 -7.81
N TYR A 232 -7.49 -16.21 -8.24
CA TYR A 232 -6.71 -17.35 -8.71
C TYR A 232 -6.78 -17.43 -10.23
N LEU A 233 -5.65 -17.74 -10.86
CA LEU A 233 -5.57 -18.03 -12.29
C LEU A 233 -5.34 -19.53 -12.48
N ASP A 234 -5.94 -20.08 -13.54
CA ASP A 234 -5.62 -21.44 -13.95
C ASP A 234 -4.13 -21.56 -14.29
N LYS A 235 -3.55 -22.72 -14.02
CA LYS A 235 -2.11 -22.94 -14.21
C LYS A 235 -1.65 -22.60 -15.63
N GLU A 236 -2.44 -22.99 -16.62
CA GLU A 236 -2.14 -22.73 -18.04
C GLU A 236 -2.17 -21.21 -18.35
N GLU A 237 -3.16 -20.48 -17.85
CA GLU A 237 -3.23 -19.02 -18.00
C GLU A 237 -2.06 -18.32 -17.30
N TYR A 238 -1.71 -18.76 -16.09
CA TYR A 238 -0.55 -18.26 -15.36
C TYR A 238 0.74 -18.49 -16.15
N GLU A 239 0.97 -19.70 -16.67
CA GLU A 239 2.16 -20.03 -17.46
C GLU A 239 2.23 -19.22 -18.77
N THR A 240 1.09 -18.94 -19.43
CA THR A 240 1.07 -18.09 -20.63
C THR A 240 1.50 -16.65 -20.37
N SER A 241 1.27 -16.13 -19.16
CA SER A 241 1.68 -14.77 -18.75
C SER A 241 3.21 -14.59 -18.73
N PHE A 242 3.95 -15.69 -18.58
CA PHE A 242 5.42 -15.77 -18.60
C PHE A 242 5.95 -16.48 -19.85
N VAL A 243 5.26 -16.35 -20.98
CA VAL A 243 5.87 -16.66 -22.28
C VAL A 243 6.61 -15.42 -22.79
N PRO A 244 7.89 -15.54 -23.23
CA PRO A 244 8.63 -14.41 -23.81
C PRO A 244 7.91 -13.84 -25.03
N THR A 245 7.70 -12.53 -25.04
CA THR A 245 7.14 -11.80 -26.19
C THR A 245 8.14 -11.74 -27.35
N PRO A 246 7.72 -11.37 -28.57
CA PRO A 246 8.64 -11.11 -29.68
C PRO A 246 9.75 -10.10 -29.33
N ALA A 247 9.43 -9.02 -28.59
CA ALA A 247 10.43 -8.09 -28.08
C ALA A 247 11.42 -8.77 -27.11
N ASP A 248 10.91 -9.56 -26.16
CA ASP A 248 11.76 -10.30 -25.22
C ASP A 248 12.71 -11.26 -25.98
N LYS A 249 12.18 -12.01 -26.96
CA LYS A 249 12.98 -12.95 -27.78
C LYS A 249 14.06 -12.26 -28.59
N PHE A 250 13.79 -11.07 -29.13
CA PHE A 250 14.78 -10.27 -29.84
C PHE A 250 15.90 -9.83 -28.90
N ILE A 251 15.55 -9.25 -27.75
CA ILE A 251 16.51 -8.75 -26.76
C ILE A 251 17.34 -9.91 -26.18
N LEU A 252 16.73 -11.08 -25.92
CA LEU A 252 17.42 -12.27 -25.39
C LEU A 252 18.51 -12.83 -26.31
N GLN A 253 18.60 -12.38 -27.56
CA GLN A 253 19.72 -12.73 -28.46
C GLN A 253 21.01 -12.05 -28.02
N ASP A 254 20.93 -10.88 -27.38
CA ASP A 254 22.06 -10.20 -26.79
C ASP A 254 22.49 -10.91 -25.49
N LYS A 255 23.78 -11.28 -25.42
CA LYS A 255 24.39 -11.91 -24.24
C LYS A 255 25.33 -10.97 -23.47
N SER A 256 25.46 -9.73 -23.92
CA SER A 256 26.22 -8.69 -23.21
C SER A 256 25.51 -8.27 -21.93
N ASP A 257 26.20 -7.53 -21.06
CA ASP A 257 25.56 -6.94 -19.89
C ASP A 257 24.78 -5.69 -20.30
N TYR A 258 23.47 -5.83 -20.49
CA TYR A 258 22.56 -4.75 -20.85
C TYR A 258 21.47 -4.54 -19.81
N ARG A 259 20.85 -3.36 -19.82
CA ARG A 259 19.59 -3.09 -19.13
C ARG A 259 18.50 -2.63 -20.10
N VAL A 260 17.26 -2.76 -19.64
CA VAL A 260 16.06 -2.41 -20.42
C VAL A 260 15.23 -1.35 -19.71
N PHE A 261 14.56 -0.51 -20.50
CA PHE A 261 13.55 0.42 -20.02
C PHE A 261 12.25 0.23 -20.79
N ASP A 262 11.22 -0.29 -20.12
CA ASP A 262 9.95 -0.63 -20.75
C ASP A 262 8.93 0.49 -20.60
N VAL A 263 8.82 1.30 -21.65
CA VAL A 263 7.94 2.48 -21.72
C VAL A 263 6.64 2.17 -22.47
N SER A 264 6.29 0.90 -22.68
CA SER A 264 5.10 0.53 -23.45
C SER A 264 3.79 1.10 -22.88
N ASN A 265 3.78 1.37 -21.55
CA ASN A 265 2.67 2.00 -20.84
C ASN A 265 3.01 3.41 -20.33
N GLY A 266 4.04 4.03 -20.90
CA GLY A 266 4.58 5.33 -20.48
C GLY A 266 5.65 5.24 -19.39
N ALA A 267 6.50 6.27 -19.32
CA ALA A 267 7.69 6.27 -18.46
C ALA A 267 7.38 6.27 -16.95
N GLN A 268 6.28 6.90 -16.53
CA GLN A 268 5.84 6.79 -15.13
C GLN A 268 5.41 5.37 -14.79
N ALA A 269 4.72 4.68 -15.71
CA ALA A 269 4.32 3.30 -15.49
C ALA A 269 5.52 2.36 -15.51
N ALA A 270 6.51 2.61 -16.36
CA ALA A 270 7.77 1.87 -16.41
C ALA A 270 8.48 1.78 -15.05
N ILE A 271 8.35 2.82 -14.21
CA ILE A 271 9.03 2.92 -12.91
C ILE A 271 8.12 2.54 -11.73
N ASN A 272 6.80 2.74 -11.86
CA ASN A 272 5.85 2.55 -10.76
C ASN A 272 5.04 1.26 -10.87
N TYR A 273 5.03 0.63 -12.04
CA TYR A 273 4.31 -0.60 -12.33
C TYR A 273 5.20 -1.54 -13.14
N GLY A 274 4.70 -2.74 -13.46
CA GLY A 274 5.38 -3.67 -14.35
C GLY A 274 6.57 -4.40 -13.72
N ALA A 275 6.36 -5.64 -13.28
CA ALA A 275 7.44 -6.53 -12.84
C ALA A 275 7.83 -7.56 -13.93
N ARG A 276 7.07 -7.62 -15.03
CA ARG A 276 7.23 -8.68 -16.05
C ARG A 276 8.56 -8.58 -16.78
N SER A 277 8.99 -7.39 -17.19
CA SER A 277 10.24 -7.20 -17.95
C SER A 277 11.46 -7.60 -17.13
N ALA A 278 11.39 -7.46 -15.79
CA ALA A 278 12.41 -7.94 -14.86
C ALA A 278 12.54 -9.48 -14.80
N TYR A 279 11.53 -10.22 -15.26
CA TYR A 279 11.58 -11.69 -15.31
C TYR A 279 12.59 -12.20 -16.36
N TYR A 280 12.76 -11.47 -17.47
CA TYR A 280 13.67 -11.86 -18.56
C TYR A 280 14.92 -10.98 -18.66
N HIS A 281 14.84 -9.77 -18.14
CA HIS A 281 15.82 -8.72 -18.42
C HIS A 281 16.19 -7.94 -17.16
N LYS A 282 17.35 -7.28 -17.18
CA LYS A 282 17.75 -6.34 -16.14
C LYS A 282 17.01 -5.02 -16.37
N SER A 283 15.80 -4.91 -15.82
CA SER A 283 15.00 -3.68 -15.92
C SER A 283 15.60 -2.58 -15.05
N ILE A 284 15.70 -1.35 -15.58
CA ILE A 284 15.97 -0.17 -14.74
C ILE A 284 14.71 0.25 -13.98
N GLY A 285 13.52 -0.07 -14.49
CA GLY A 285 12.24 0.24 -13.85
C GLY A 285 11.61 -0.93 -13.10
N GLY A 286 10.34 -0.76 -12.75
CA GLY A 286 9.50 -1.75 -12.11
C GLY A 286 9.02 -1.34 -10.72
N TYR A 287 7.88 -1.91 -10.31
CA TYR A 287 7.32 -1.65 -8.98
C TYR A 287 8.21 -2.27 -7.88
N HIS A 288 8.60 -1.45 -6.91
CA HIS A 288 9.25 -1.89 -5.69
C HIS A 288 8.69 -1.12 -4.48
N PRO A 289 8.20 -1.79 -3.43
CA PRO A 289 7.51 -1.13 -2.32
C PRO A 289 8.43 -0.34 -1.38
N ALA A 290 9.74 -0.59 -1.43
CA ALA A 290 10.76 0.08 -0.62
C ALA A 290 11.89 0.61 -1.53
N LYS A 291 11.54 1.44 -2.52
CA LYS A 291 12.50 2.03 -3.45
C LYS A 291 13.42 3.02 -2.73
N LEU A 292 14.71 3.04 -3.09
CA LEU A 292 15.68 3.96 -2.50
C LEU A 292 15.31 5.41 -2.85
N SER A 293 15.39 6.33 -1.88
CA SER A 293 15.05 7.75 -2.08
C SER A 293 15.82 8.36 -3.25
N ILE A 294 17.13 8.12 -3.33
CA ILE A 294 17.97 8.65 -4.42
C ILE A 294 17.52 8.16 -5.81
N TYR A 295 17.00 6.93 -5.90
CA TYR A 295 16.46 6.40 -7.14
C TYR A 295 15.06 6.95 -7.45
N GLN A 296 14.24 7.21 -6.42
CA GLN A 296 12.96 7.88 -6.58
C GLN A 296 13.15 9.32 -7.07
N ASP A 297 14.14 10.04 -6.55
CA ASP A 297 14.49 11.38 -7.03
C ASP A 297 14.92 11.33 -8.51
N LEU A 298 15.79 10.39 -8.89
CA LEU A 298 16.18 10.15 -10.28
C LEU A 298 14.97 9.84 -11.17
N ALA A 299 14.04 9.02 -10.69
CA ALA A 299 12.84 8.70 -11.44
C ALA A 299 11.97 9.93 -11.70
N GLU A 300 11.65 10.69 -10.65
CA GLU A 300 10.74 11.84 -10.71
C GLU A 300 11.32 13.01 -11.49
N LYS A 301 12.62 13.26 -11.35
CA LYS A 301 13.28 14.40 -11.99
C LYS A 301 13.80 14.10 -13.39
N GLN A 302 14.11 12.83 -13.69
CA GLN A 302 14.70 12.44 -14.97
C GLN A 302 13.84 11.41 -15.71
N LEU A 303 13.69 10.19 -15.20
CA LEU A 303 13.13 9.09 -15.99
C LEU A 303 11.68 9.32 -16.43
N TYR A 304 10.86 9.99 -15.61
CA TYR A 304 9.47 10.35 -15.98
C TYR A 304 9.38 11.30 -17.17
N ASN A 305 10.45 12.06 -17.43
CA ASN A 305 10.53 13.05 -18.50
C ASN A 305 11.03 12.45 -19.82
N TYR A 306 11.11 11.11 -19.95
CA TYR A 306 11.44 10.44 -21.20
C TYR A 306 10.67 11.05 -22.40
N PRO A 307 11.33 11.35 -23.53
CA PRO A 307 12.72 11.04 -23.88
C PRO A 307 13.78 12.06 -23.43
N ASN A 308 13.41 13.12 -22.69
CA ASN A 308 14.32 14.19 -22.26
C ASN A 308 15.27 13.80 -21.12
N CYS A 309 15.60 12.51 -21.01
CA CYS A 309 16.50 11.94 -20.00
C CYS A 309 17.49 10.93 -20.63
N LYS A 310 17.72 11.00 -21.94
CA LYS A 310 18.61 10.08 -22.68
C LYS A 310 19.99 9.90 -22.03
N PRO A 311 20.69 10.95 -21.55
CA PRO A 311 21.97 10.73 -20.88
C PRO A 311 21.87 9.88 -19.60
N VAL A 312 20.75 9.95 -18.87
CA VAL A 312 20.48 9.09 -17.72
C VAL A 312 20.29 7.64 -18.15
N LEU A 313 19.60 7.39 -19.26
CA LEU A 313 19.48 6.04 -19.82
C LEU A 313 20.85 5.48 -20.22
N ASP A 314 21.71 6.32 -20.82
CA ASP A 314 23.07 5.97 -21.21
C ASP A 314 23.91 5.56 -19.98
N MET A 315 23.88 6.39 -18.94
CA MET A 315 24.56 6.18 -17.66
C MET A 315 24.07 4.92 -16.93
N LEU A 316 22.78 4.61 -17.02
CA LEU A 316 22.19 3.42 -16.39
C LEU A 316 22.45 2.13 -17.18
N ASN A 317 23.27 2.17 -18.24
CA ASN A 317 23.53 1.05 -19.15
C ASN A 317 22.25 0.51 -19.83
N THR A 318 21.33 1.42 -20.15
CA THR A 318 20.06 1.07 -20.79
C THR A 318 20.26 0.96 -22.29
N LYS A 319 20.39 -0.27 -22.79
CA LYS A 319 20.63 -0.54 -24.21
C LYS A 319 19.34 -0.71 -25.01
N TYR A 320 18.28 -1.22 -24.39
CA TYR A 320 17.01 -1.47 -25.07
C TYR A 320 15.88 -0.69 -24.41
N ILE A 321 15.13 0.05 -25.22
CA ILE A 321 13.94 0.78 -24.79
C ILE A 321 12.74 0.13 -25.49
N ILE A 322 11.81 -0.42 -24.70
CA ILE A 322 10.66 -1.17 -25.22
C ILE A 322 9.47 -0.23 -25.30
N HIS A 323 9.02 0.07 -26.53
CA HIS A 323 7.81 0.85 -26.80
C HIS A 323 6.56 -0.01 -26.96
N GLY A 324 6.76 -1.31 -27.17
CA GLY A 324 5.71 -2.32 -27.30
C GLY A 324 6.33 -3.72 -27.35
N THR A 325 5.55 -4.73 -26.99
CA THR A 325 6.05 -6.11 -26.85
C THR A 325 5.72 -7.01 -28.05
N SER A 326 4.82 -6.57 -28.92
CA SER A 326 4.25 -7.39 -29.99
C SER A 326 5.19 -7.64 -31.17
N SER A 327 6.24 -6.83 -31.35
CA SER A 327 7.22 -6.96 -32.43
C SER A 327 8.61 -6.49 -32.00
N ALA A 328 9.64 -7.05 -32.64
CA ALA A 328 11.03 -6.60 -32.46
C ALA A 328 11.24 -5.14 -32.92
N GLU A 329 10.46 -4.66 -33.89
CA GLU A 329 10.54 -3.28 -34.40
C GLU A 329 10.13 -2.23 -33.36
N GLN A 330 9.43 -2.64 -32.30
CA GLN A 330 9.02 -1.77 -31.20
C GLN A 330 10.09 -1.66 -30.10
N VAL A 331 11.27 -2.25 -30.32
CA VAL A 331 12.43 -2.13 -29.44
C VAL A 331 13.42 -1.14 -30.05
N GLU A 332 13.62 -0.01 -29.38
CA GLU A 332 14.65 0.97 -29.73
C GLU A 332 15.99 0.52 -29.12
N ILE A 333 17.03 0.49 -29.97
CA ILE A 333 18.41 0.22 -29.54
C ILE A 333 19.09 1.55 -29.23
N ASN A 334 19.42 1.75 -27.97
CA ASN A 334 20.23 2.86 -27.52
C ASN A 334 21.73 2.55 -27.68
N ASN A 335 22.31 3.03 -28.77
CA ASN A 335 23.74 2.86 -29.07
C ASN A 335 24.67 3.70 -28.16
N ASN A 336 24.11 4.59 -27.34
CA ASN A 336 24.88 5.47 -26.46
C ASN A 336 25.09 4.92 -25.05
N ALA A 337 24.47 3.77 -24.71
CA ALA A 337 24.68 3.10 -23.43
C ALA A 337 26.17 3.00 -23.08
N CYS A 338 26.55 3.49 -21.89
CA CYS A 338 27.96 3.56 -21.48
C CYS A 338 28.58 2.20 -21.16
N GLY A 339 27.76 1.15 -21.04
CA GLY A 339 28.18 -0.13 -20.51
C GLY A 339 28.08 -0.17 -18.97
N PRO A 340 28.43 -1.30 -18.35
CA PRO A 340 28.32 -1.48 -16.90
C PRO A 340 29.33 -0.66 -16.10
N VAL A 341 30.42 -0.21 -16.72
CA VAL A 341 31.47 0.61 -16.11
C VAL A 341 32.26 1.33 -17.21
N TRP A 342 32.68 2.57 -16.97
CA TRP A 342 33.51 3.35 -17.90
C TRP A 342 34.38 4.35 -17.13
N PHE A 343 35.40 4.89 -17.81
CA PHE A 343 36.19 6.01 -17.31
C PHE A 343 35.65 7.34 -17.84
N ILE A 344 35.76 8.38 -17.01
CA ILE A 344 35.39 9.76 -17.35
C ILE A 344 36.67 10.60 -17.52
N LYS A 345 36.55 11.72 -18.24
CA LYS A 345 37.62 12.71 -18.44
C LYS A 345 37.67 13.77 -17.35
N GLY A 346 36.55 14.04 -16.67
CA GLY A 346 36.48 15.12 -15.68
C GLY A 346 35.28 15.06 -14.75
N LEU A 347 35.34 15.90 -13.72
CA LEU A 347 34.27 16.13 -12.75
C LEU A 347 33.71 17.53 -12.95
N ARG A 348 32.38 17.66 -12.89
CA ARG A 348 31.66 18.93 -12.88
C ARG A 348 31.07 19.16 -11.49
N GLU A 349 31.61 20.14 -10.78
CA GLU A 349 31.08 20.54 -9.48
C GLU A 349 29.81 21.38 -9.62
N VAL A 350 28.86 21.15 -8.73
CA VAL A 350 27.61 21.93 -8.65
C VAL A 350 27.28 22.29 -7.21
N ALA A 351 26.52 23.37 -7.04
CA ALA A 351 26.32 23.98 -5.73
C ALA A 351 25.28 23.26 -4.86
N THR A 352 24.23 22.69 -5.47
CA THR A 352 23.10 22.08 -4.76
C THR A 352 22.73 20.71 -5.30
N PRO A 353 22.06 19.85 -4.50
CA PRO A 353 21.54 18.56 -4.98
C PRO A 353 20.57 18.69 -6.17
N ASN A 354 19.80 19.79 -6.24
CA ASN A 354 18.94 20.06 -7.39
C ASN A 354 19.74 20.34 -8.65
N ASP A 355 20.86 21.06 -8.55
CA ASP A 355 21.74 21.31 -9.69
C ASP A 355 22.39 19.99 -10.17
N GLU A 356 22.71 19.09 -9.25
CA GLU A 356 23.30 17.77 -9.56
C GLU A 356 22.35 16.93 -10.40
N ILE A 357 21.10 16.75 -9.94
CA ILE A 357 20.13 15.94 -10.67
C ILE A 357 19.69 16.61 -11.98
N ASN A 358 19.58 17.93 -12.02
CA ASN A 358 19.20 18.67 -13.24
C ASN A 358 20.31 18.67 -14.30
N ALA A 359 21.58 18.65 -13.89
CA ALA A 359 22.70 18.58 -14.82
C ALA A 359 22.69 17.31 -15.67
N LEU A 360 22.15 16.20 -15.15
CA LEU A 360 22.05 14.93 -15.87
C LEU A 360 21.24 15.01 -17.17
N THR A 361 20.34 15.99 -17.30
CA THR A 361 19.51 16.17 -18.51
C THR A 361 20.37 16.42 -19.76
N THR A 362 21.52 17.09 -19.62
CA THR A 362 22.37 17.53 -20.73
C THR A 362 23.83 17.10 -20.60
N LEU A 363 24.17 16.35 -19.55
CA LEU A 363 25.53 15.89 -19.29
C LEU A 363 25.96 14.86 -20.34
N ASP A 364 27.18 15.02 -20.87
CA ASP A 364 27.84 13.90 -21.55
C ASP A 364 28.41 12.96 -20.48
N VAL A 365 27.63 11.92 -20.17
CA VAL A 365 27.93 10.95 -19.13
C VAL A 365 29.14 10.07 -19.44
N LYS A 366 29.57 9.97 -20.71
CA LYS A 366 30.79 9.23 -21.08
C LYS A 366 32.04 10.01 -20.70
N ASP A 367 31.97 11.33 -20.80
CA ASP A 367 33.11 12.21 -20.58
C ASP A 367 33.16 12.79 -19.17
N SER A 368 32.02 12.97 -18.51
CA SER A 368 31.96 13.71 -17.24
C SER A 368 31.00 13.10 -16.23
N ALA A 369 31.35 13.23 -14.95
CA ALA A 369 30.42 13.02 -13.84
C ALA A 369 30.14 14.35 -13.13
N VAL A 370 28.94 14.50 -12.57
CA VAL A 370 28.55 15.66 -11.77
C VAL A 370 28.65 15.29 -10.30
N ILE A 371 29.20 16.20 -9.50
CA ILE A 371 29.36 16.00 -8.06
C ILE A 371 28.89 17.22 -7.27
N GLY A 372 28.18 16.99 -6.18
CA GLY A 372 27.87 18.02 -5.19
C GLY A 372 29.00 18.22 -4.16
N LYS A 373 28.86 19.24 -3.32
CA LYS A 373 29.84 19.62 -2.26
C LYS A 373 30.20 18.50 -1.26
N ASN A 374 29.35 17.49 -1.12
CA ASN A 374 29.63 16.36 -0.23
C ASN A 374 30.78 15.46 -0.75
N PHE A 375 31.24 15.68 -1.99
CA PHE A 375 32.33 14.94 -2.63
C PHE A 375 33.59 15.80 -2.83
N ASP A 376 33.79 16.88 -2.06
CA ASP A 376 34.96 17.78 -2.15
C ASP A 376 36.31 17.02 -2.11
N ALA A 377 36.39 15.93 -1.34
CA ALA A 377 37.58 15.09 -1.29
C ALA A 377 37.95 14.47 -2.66
N ILE A 378 36.95 14.11 -3.47
CA ILE A 378 37.13 13.55 -4.80
C ILE A 378 37.31 14.67 -5.83
N ALA A 379 36.62 15.81 -5.65
CA ALA A 379 36.65 16.96 -6.55
C ALA A 379 38.06 17.46 -6.88
N HIS A 380 38.98 17.40 -5.90
CA HIS A 380 40.36 17.85 -6.07
C HIS A 380 41.34 16.73 -6.42
N THR A 381 40.86 15.52 -6.70
CA THR A 381 41.70 14.40 -7.15
C THR A 381 42.18 14.71 -8.56
N LYS A 382 43.50 14.84 -8.73
CA LYS A 382 44.10 15.00 -10.06
C LYS A 382 44.22 13.64 -10.73
N PHE A 383 43.36 13.37 -11.69
CA PHE A 383 43.51 12.24 -12.61
C PHE A 383 43.77 12.77 -14.03
N THR A 384 44.55 12.02 -14.79
CA THR A 384 44.82 12.31 -16.20
C THR A 384 44.11 11.25 -17.02
N TYR A 385 43.28 11.69 -17.96
CA TYR A 385 42.61 10.78 -18.88
C TYR A 385 43.63 10.10 -19.78
N ASP A 386 43.58 8.78 -19.85
CA ASP A 386 44.38 7.95 -20.74
C ASP A 386 43.44 7.29 -21.76
N SER A 387 43.61 7.60 -23.04
CA SER A 387 42.79 7.05 -24.12
C SER A 387 43.05 5.56 -24.38
N ALA A 388 44.17 5.01 -23.89
CA ALA A 388 44.47 3.58 -23.98
C ALA A 388 43.92 2.78 -22.78
N ALA A 389 43.50 3.46 -21.70
CA ALA A 389 42.98 2.80 -20.52
C ALA A 389 41.62 2.15 -20.79
N THR A 390 41.42 0.94 -20.26
CA THR A 390 40.17 0.21 -20.41
C THR A 390 39.70 -0.33 -19.06
N ILE A 391 38.39 -0.43 -18.88
CA ILE A 391 37.79 -1.04 -17.69
C ILE A 391 36.65 -1.95 -18.10
N SER A 392 36.53 -3.10 -17.44
CA SER A 392 35.50 -4.08 -17.70
C SER A 392 34.96 -4.66 -16.41
N LEU A 393 33.66 -4.90 -16.38
CA LEU A 393 32.99 -5.64 -15.31
C LEU A 393 33.38 -7.13 -15.38
N ILE A 394 33.83 -7.67 -14.25
CA ILE A 394 34.11 -9.11 -14.10
C ILE A 394 32.89 -9.81 -13.48
N LYS A 395 32.34 -9.24 -12.42
CA LYS A 395 31.27 -9.85 -11.62
C LYS A 395 30.38 -8.77 -11.01
N ASN A 396 29.07 -8.99 -11.03
CA ASN A 396 28.06 -8.08 -10.49
C ASN A 396 27.09 -8.88 -9.61
N ASP A 397 27.40 -8.97 -8.32
CA ASP A 397 26.50 -9.53 -7.30
C ASP A 397 25.78 -8.38 -6.58
N ASN A 398 24.77 -8.70 -5.76
CA ASN A 398 23.96 -7.69 -5.05
C ASN A 398 24.80 -6.80 -4.11
N ASP A 399 25.80 -7.37 -3.43
CA ASP A 399 26.60 -6.67 -2.42
C ASP A 399 28.01 -6.33 -2.89
N VAL A 400 28.49 -6.99 -3.95
CA VAL A 400 29.88 -6.89 -4.41
C VAL A 400 29.93 -6.80 -5.93
N VAL A 401 30.56 -5.75 -6.42
CA VAL A 401 30.84 -5.57 -7.84
C VAL A 401 32.34 -5.54 -8.06
N THR A 402 32.84 -6.38 -8.98
CA THR A 402 34.27 -6.54 -9.28
C THR A 402 34.57 -6.09 -10.70
N TYR A 403 35.58 -5.24 -10.84
CA TYR A 403 36.03 -4.71 -12.13
C TYR A 403 37.51 -4.99 -12.35
N LYS A 404 37.92 -5.01 -13.61
CA LYS A 404 39.32 -5.05 -14.03
C LYS A 404 39.60 -3.87 -14.92
N SER A 405 40.59 -3.07 -14.55
CA SER A 405 41.17 -2.04 -15.42
C SER A 405 42.51 -2.48 -15.98
N LYS A 406 42.88 -1.92 -17.14
CA LYS A 406 44.19 -2.02 -17.76
C LYS A 406 44.65 -0.65 -18.22
#